data_AF-A0A969J3F4-F1
#
_entry.id   AF-A0A969J3F4-F1
#
_cell.length_a   1.000
_cell.length_b   1.000
_cell.length_c   1.000
_cell.angle_alpha   90.00
_cell.angle_beta   90.00
_cell.angle_gamma   90.00
#
_symmetry.space_group_name_H-M   'P 1'
#
loop_
_entity.id
_entity.type
_entity.pdbx_description
1 polymer ?
#
loop_
_entity_poly.entity_id
_entity_poly.type
_entity_poly.pdbx_seq_one_letter_code
_entity_poly.pdbx_strand_id
1 'polypeptide(L)'
;MTISTQVPELQRIIVLQPIRQHLMFAQQRLQDRNVPFQLAALSYLRICCSAMKIYQQFGLILTSTEDSKTPYLALVNRLLARHPEWWRLCCVNDHGYLISGDRRVRELLQPLNTFMTQILEAPQVP
;
A
#
# COMPACT_ATOMS: atom_id res chain seq x y z
N MET A 1 15.25 27.62 -28.40
CA MET A 1 14.57 27.77 -27.10
C MET A 1 14.10 26.39 -26.65
N THR A 2 14.90 25.72 -25.84
CA THR A 2 14.60 24.39 -25.28
C THR A 2 13.82 24.61 -23.98
N ILE A 3 12.49 24.47 -24.04
CA ILE A 3 11.66 24.52 -22.85
C ILE A 3 11.87 23.22 -22.08
N SER A 4 12.50 23.39 -20.92
CA SER A 4 12.73 22.46 -19.83
C SER A 4 11.67 21.36 -19.68
N THR A 5 12.10 20.12 -19.90
CA THR A 5 11.41 18.88 -19.51
C THR A 5 11.63 18.50 -18.03
N GLN A 6 12.16 19.39 -17.18
CA GLN A 6 12.49 19.08 -15.78
C GLN A 6 11.31 19.21 -14.79
N VAL A 7 10.17 19.78 -15.22
CA VAL A 7 8.99 20.01 -14.35
C VAL A 7 8.28 18.71 -13.89
N PRO A 8 8.14 17.66 -14.73
CA PRO A 8 7.47 16.41 -14.31
C PRO A 8 8.25 15.62 -13.26
N GLU A 9 9.59 15.66 -13.29
CA GLU A 9 10.43 14.91 -12.34
C GLU A 9 10.45 15.55 -10.95
N LEU A 10 10.55 16.88 -10.88
CA LEU A 10 10.46 17.62 -9.61
C LEU A 10 9.09 17.44 -8.95
N GLN A 11 7.99 17.49 -9.71
CA GLN A 11 6.64 17.23 -9.19
C GLN A 11 6.49 15.78 -8.69
N ARG A 12 7.09 14.81 -9.37
CA ARG A 12 7.13 13.41 -8.91
C ARG A 12 7.88 13.29 -7.58
N ILE A 13 9.05 13.90 -7.43
CA ILE A 13 9.83 13.83 -6.19
C ILE A 13 9.05 14.46 -5.02
N ILE A 14 8.48 15.65 -5.22
CA ILE A 14 7.73 16.39 -4.18
C ILE A 14 6.49 15.61 -3.70
N VAL A 15 5.81 14.89 -4.58
CA VAL A 15 4.59 14.14 -4.23
C VAL A 15 4.90 12.73 -3.72
N LEU A 16 5.85 12.02 -4.33
CA LEU A 16 6.09 10.61 -4.04
C LEU A 16 6.93 10.38 -2.79
N GLN A 17 7.83 11.31 -2.44
CA GLN A 17 8.65 11.19 -1.23
C GLN A 17 7.79 11.23 0.05
N PRO A 18 6.84 12.17 0.24
CA PRO A 18 5.90 12.12 1.36
C PRO A 18 5.08 10.82 1.39
N ILE A 19 4.65 10.32 0.23
CA ILE A 19 3.88 9.07 0.16
C ILE A 19 4.71 7.89 0.63
N ARG A 20 5.98 7.82 0.22
CA ARG A 20 6.91 6.79 0.70
C ARG A 20 7.09 6.85 2.22
N GLN A 21 7.22 8.04 2.79
CA GLN A 21 7.30 8.23 4.24
C GLN A 21 6.03 7.74 4.94
N HIS A 22 4.84 8.02 4.39
CA HIS A 22 3.58 7.49 4.92
C HIS A 22 3.52 5.96 4.86
N LEU A 23 4.05 5.33 3.82
CA LEU A 23 4.12 3.87 3.70
C LEU A 23 5.06 3.25 4.75
N MET A 24 6.24 3.84 4.95
CA MET A 24 7.17 3.42 6.01
C MET A 24 6.55 3.58 7.40
N PHE A 25 5.88 4.71 7.64
CA PHE A 25 5.15 4.95 8.89
C PHE A 25 4.03 3.91 9.10
N ALA A 26 3.31 3.54 8.04
CA ALA A 26 2.30 2.49 8.12
C ALA A 26 2.89 1.13 8.51
N GLN A 27 4.05 0.74 7.96
CA GLN A 27 4.75 -0.50 8.37
C GLN A 27 5.14 -0.46 9.86
N GLN A 28 5.72 0.66 10.31
CA GLN A 28 6.11 0.84 11.71
C GLN A 28 4.89 0.72 12.65
N ARG A 29 3.78 1.38 12.29
CA ARG A 29 2.55 1.32 13.10
C ARG A 29 1.90 -0.05 13.12
N LEU A 30 2.10 -0.86 12.08
CA LEU A 30 1.61 -2.23 12.05
C LEU A 30 2.30 -3.12 13.11
N GLN A 31 3.53 -2.77 13.48
CA GLN A 31 4.33 -3.48 14.49
C GLN A 31 4.19 -2.89 15.91
N ASP A 32 3.49 -1.77 16.06
CA ASP A 32 3.34 -1.06 17.34
C ASP A 32 2.37 -1.82 18.26
N ARG A 33 2.92 -2.38 19.35
CA ARG A 33 2.16 -3.16 20.34
C ARG A 33 1.16 -2.33 21.16
N ASN A 34 1.28 -1.00 21.13
CA ASN A 34 0.36 -0.11 21.83
C ASN A 34 -0.91 0.18 21.02
N VAL A 35 -0.97 -0.25 19.76
CA VAL A 35 -2.11 -0.06 18.87
C VAL A 35 -2.87 -1.37 18.72
N PRO A 36 -4.21 -1.37 18.86
CA PRO A 36 -5.00 -2.55 18.52
C PRO A 36 -4.73 -3.00 17.08
N PHE A 37 -4.35 -4.28 16.91
CA PHE A 37 -3.90 -4.80 15.62
C PHE A 37 -4.92 -4.59 14.49
N GLN A 38 -6.22 -4.71 14.80
CA GLN A 38 -7.29 -4.42 13.86
C GLN A 38 -7.21 -2.99 13.30
N LEU A 39 -6.99 -1.99 14.16
CA LEU A 39 -6.87 -0.59 13.75
C LEU A 39 -5.60 -0.38 12.94
N ALA A 40 -4.48 -0.96 13.38
CA ALA A 40 -3.22 -0.87 12.66
C ALA A 40 -3.33 -1.49 11.25
N ALA A 41 -3.96 -2.66 11.12
CA ALA A 41 -4.21 -3.33 9.85
C ALA A 41 -5.12 -2.50 8.91
N LEU A 42 -6.23 -1.96 9.43
CA LEU A 42 -7.12 -1.11 8.63
C LEU A 42 -6.43 0.17 8.16
N SER A 43 -5.69 0.85 9.04
CA SER A 43 -4.90 2.04 8.70
C SER A 43 -3.84 1.71 7.64
N TYR A 44 -3.14 0.59 7.79
CA TYR A 44 -2.17 0.11 6.83
C TYR A 44 -2.78 -0.10 5.44
N LEU A 45 -3.90 -0.83 5.35
CA LEU A 45 -4.60 -1.04 4.08
C LEU A 45 -5.02 0.29 3.45
N ARG A 46 -5.56 1.21 4.25
CA ARG A 46 -6.00 2.53 3.74
C ARG A 46 -4.86 3.32 3.15
N ILE A 47 -3.73 3.42 3.85
CA ILE A 47 -2.54 4.15 3.39
C ILE A 47 -1.98 3.51 2.12
N CYS A 48 -1.80 2.19 2.12
CA CYS A 48 -1.24 1.46 0.98
C CYS A 48 -2.13 1.57 -0.27
N CYS A 49 -3.45 1.39 -0.13
CA CYS A 49 -4.40 1.57 -1.24
C CYS A 49 -4.40 3.01 -1.79
N SER A 50 -4.27 4.00 -0.91
CA SER A 50 -4.23 5.41 -1.31
C SER A 50 -2.93 5.72 -2.07
N ALA A 51 -1.80 5.22 -1.58
CA ALA A 51 -0.52 5.33 -2.25
C ALA A 51 -0.54 4.65 -3.62
N MET A 52 -1.02 3.40 -3.71
CA MET A 52 -1.17 2.70 -4.99
C MET A 52 -1.92 3.54 -6.02
N LYS A 53 -3.05 4.14 -5.63
CA LYS A 53 -3.85 5.00 -6.52
C LYS A 53 -3.06 6.21 -7.01
N ILE A 54 -2.27 6.83 -6.13
CA ILE A 54 -1.43 7.97 -6.53
C ILE A 54 -0.33 7.52 -7.49
N TYR A 55 0.38 6.43 -7.19
CA TYR A 55 1.40 5.88 -8.09
C TYR A 55 0.83 5.47 -9.47
N GLN A 56 -0.40 4.94 -9.52
CA GLN A 56 -1.12 4.69 -10.78
C GLN A 56 -1.38 5.98 -11.57
N GLN A 57 -1.82 7.05 -10.89
CA GLN A 57 -2.07 8.36 -11.54
C GLN A 57 -0.82 8.96 -12.17
N PHE A 58 0.36 8.68 -11.61
CA PHE A 58 1.65 9.10 -12.18
C PHE A 58 2.22 8.11 -13.22
N GLY A 59 1.51 7.02 -13.54
CA GLY A 59 1.95 6.01 -14.51
C GLY A 59 3.12 5.14 -14.02
N LEU A 60 3.35 5.07 -12.71
CA LEU A 60 4.51 4.40 -12.11
C LEU A 60 4.26 2.94 -11.75
N ILE A 61 2.99 2.52 -11.68
CA ILE A 61 2.61 1.13 -11.52
C ILE A 61 1.54 0.75 -12.54
N LEU A 62 1.75 -0.38 -13.21
CA LEU A 62 0.77 -1.00 -14.10
C LEU A 62 -0.01 -2.03 -13.28
N THR A 63 -1.13 -1.62 -12.71
CA THR A 63 -2.04 -2.57 -12.05
C THR A 63 -3.41 -2.51 -12.70
N SER A 64 -3.82 -3.65 -13.26
CA SER A 64 -5.19 -3.92 -13.73
C SER A 64 -6.10 -4.12 -12.52
N THR A 65 -6.45 -3.04 -11.83
CA THR A 65 -7.55 -3.08 -10.86
C THR A 65 -8.72 -2.36 -11.50
N GLU A 66 -9.59 -3.13 -12.15
CA GLU A 66 -10.80 -2.66 -12.86
C GLU A 66 -11.76 -1.83 -11.97
N ASP A 67 -11.65 -1.89 -10.64
CA ASP A 67 -12.41 -1.06 -9.69
C ASP A 67 -11.71 0.28 -9.38
N SER A 68 -11.71 1.18 -10.36
CA SER A 68 -10.97 2.45 -10.37
C SER A 68 -11.43 3.53 -9.37
N LYS A 69 -12.63 3.40 -8.76
CA LYS A 69 -13.18 4.48 -7.93
C LYS A 69 -12.57 4.49 -6.52
N THR A 70 -12.50 3.35 -5.83
CA THR A 70 -12.00 3.27 -4.44
C THR A 70 -11.29 1.93 -4.10
N PRO A 71 -9.98 1.80 -4.37
CA PRO A 71 -9.23 0.54 -4.14
C PRO A 71 -9.33 0.02 -2.71
N TYR A 72 -9.34 0.93 -1.73
CA TYR A 72 -9.49 0.60 -0.31
C TYR A 72 -10.85 -0.04 0.02
N LEU A 73 -11.96 0.59 -0.39
CA LEU A 73 -13.30 0.07 -0.07
C LEU A 73 -13.56 -1.25 -0.78
N ALA A 74 -13.12 -1.39 -2.04
CA ALA A 74 -13.22 -2.64 -2.78
C ALA A 74 -12.48 -3.77 -2.05
N LEU A 75 -11.25 -3.52 -1.59
CA LEU A 75 -10.48 -4.51 -0.84
C LEU A 75 -11.14 -4.87 0.50
N VAL A 76 -11.51 -3.87 1.29
CA VAL A 76 -12.13 -4.10 2.62
C VAL A 76 -13.45 -4.86 2.48
N ASN A 77 -14.29 -4.51 1.50
CA ASN A 77 -15.53 -5.24 1.23
C ASN A 77 -15.26 -6.70 0.85
N ARG A 78 -14.25 -6.96 0.00
CA ARG A 78 -13.86 -8.33 -0.35
C ARG A 78 -13.33 -9.09 0.87
N LEU A 79 -12.54 -8.46 1.73
CA LEU A 79 -12.05 -9.07 2.98
C LEU A 79 -13.20 -9.41 3.93
N LEU A 80 -14.11 -8.47 4.17
CA LEU A 80 -15.28 -8.64 5.04
C LEU A 80 -16.23 -9.73 4.51
N ALA A 81 -16.47 -9.77 3.20
CA ALA A 81 -17.31 -10.79 2.57
C ALA A 81 -16.72 -12.20 2.68
N ARG A 82 -15.39 -12.33 2.82
CA ARG A 82 -14.73 -13.63 3.03
C ARG A 82 -14.68 -14.03 4.50
N HIS A 83 -14.32 -13.08 5.37
CA HIS A 83 -14.22 -13.30 6.81
C HIS A 83 -14.43 -11.98 7.56
N PRO A 84 -15.50 -11.83 8.36
CA PRO A 84 -15.78 -10.57 9.08
C PRO A 84 -14.63 -10.10 9.97
N GLU A 85 -13.90 -11.04 10.57
CA GLU A 85 -12.75 -10.76 11.42
C GLU A 85 -11.42 -11.15 10.75
N TRP A 86 -11.30 -10.94 9.43
CA TRP A 86 -10.12 -11.35 8.63
C TRP A 86 -8.78 -10.92 9.25
N TRP A 87 -8.73 -9.80 9.97
CA TRP A 87 -7.51 -9.32 10.63
C TRP A 87 -7.00 -10.29 11.70
N ARG A 88 -7.86 -11.10 12.34
CA ARG A 88 -7.43 -12.13 13.29
C ARG A 88 -6.65 -13.26 12.62
N LEU A 89 -6.82 -13.43 11.32
CA LEU A 89 -6.10 -14.41 10.50
C LEU A 89 -4.78 -13.84 9.96
N CYS A 90 -4.47 -12.59 10.29
CA CYS A 90 -3.28 -11.91 9.82
C CYS A 90 -2.21 -11.82 10.91
N CYS A 91 -0.97 -11.72 10.47
CA CYS A 91 0.18 -11.34 11.27
C CYS A 91 1.08 -10.40 10.46
N VAL A 92 2.11 -9.86 11.12
CA VAL A 92 3.14 -9.05 10.46
C VAL A 92 4.37 -9.91 10.29
N ASN A 93 4.94 -9.94 9.10
CA ASN A 93 6.22 -10.62 8.88
C ASN A 93 7.41 -9.75 9.31
N ASP A 94 8.61 -10.30 9.25
CA ASP A 94 9.85 -9.60 9.64
C ASP A 94 10.14 -8.36 8.78
N HIS A 95 9.55 -8.29 7.57
CA HIS A 95 9.64 -7.14 6.66
C HIS A 95 8.57 -6.06 6.93
N GLY A 96 7.72 -6.22 7.95
CA GLY A 96 6.68 -5.23 8.26
C GLY A 96 5.46 -5.27 7.35
N TYR A 97 5.24 -6.38 6.62
CA TYR A 97 4.09 -6.57 5.75
C TYR A 97 2.97 -7.36 6.43
N LEU A 98 1.73 -6.99 6.13
CA LEU A 98 0.55 -7.71 6.59
C LEU A 98 0.38 -8.99 5.75
N ILE A 99 0.50 -10.15 6.40
CA ILE A 99 0.35 -11.46 5.77
C ILE A 99 -0.74 -12.27 6.48
N SER A 100 -1.28 -13.29 5.80
CA SER A 100 -2.28 -14.18 6.38
C SER A 100 -1.98 -15.65 6.10
N GLY A 101 -2.24 -16.48 7.10
CA GLY A 101 -2.25 -17.95 6.95
C GLY A 101 -3.40 -18.42 6.04
N ASP A 102 -4.53 -17.72 6.04
CA ASP A 102 -5.67 -18.02 5.17
C ASP A 102 -5.34 -17.66 3.72
N ARG A 103 -5.52 -18.63 2.81
CA ARG A 103 -5.19 -18.48 1.39
C ARG A 103 -5.98 -17.35 0.72
N ARG A 104 -7.27 -17.22 1.02
CA ARG A 104 -8.15 -16.24 0.37
C ARG A 104 -7.84 -14.82 0.84
N VAL A 105 -7.57 -14.65 2.13
CA VAL A 105 -7.10 -13.37 2.69
C VAL A 105 -5.74 -13.01 2.11
N ARG A 106 -4.82 -13.98 2.03
CA ARG A 106 -3.48 -13.78 1.45
C ARG A 106 -3.54 -13.33 -0.01
N GLU A 107 -4.37 -13.98 -0.84
CA GLU A 107 -4.57 -13.61 -2.25
C GLU A 107 -5.08 -12.17 -2.40
N LEU A 108 -5.95 -11.71 -1.49
CA LEU A 108 -6.45 -10.32 -1.48
C LEU A 108 -5.38 -9.31 -1.04
N LEU A 109 -4.50 -9.68 -0.12
CA LEU A 109 -3.41 -8.82 0.37
C LEU A 109 -2.20 -8.78 -0.58
N GLN A 110 -2.02 -9.81 -1.41
CA GLN A 110 -0.84 -9.96 -2.25
C GLN A 110 -0.54 -8.74 -3.16
N PRO A 111 -1.51 -8.12 -3.85
CA PRO A 111 -1.24 -6.94 -4.68
C PRO A 111 -0.65 -5.77 -3.89
N LEU A 112 -1.08 -5.59 -2.63
CA LEU A 112 -0.54 -4.55 -1.75
C LEU A 112 0.90 -4.87 -1.33
N ASN A 113 1.18 -6.13 -0.97
CA ASN A 113 2.53 -6.54 -0.57
C ASN A 113 3.52 -6.42 -1.73
N THR A 114 3.10 -6.79 -2.94
CA THR A 114 3.89 -6.57 -4.16
C THR A 114 4.18 -5.09 -4.38
N PHE A 115 3.16 -4.23 -4.26
CA PHE A 115 3.35 -2.78 -4.37
C PHE A 115 4.33 -2.25 -3.32
N MET A 116 4.17 -2.63 -2.06
CA MET A 116 5.03 -2.18 -0.96
C MET A 116 6.49 -2.59 -1.18
N THR A 117 6.73 -3.81 -1.64
CA THR A 117 8.07 -4.30 -2.01
C THR A 117 8.66 -3.44 -3.13
N GLN A 118 7.91 -3.21 -4.21
CA GLN A 118 8.36 -2.38 -5.34
C GLN A 118 8.71 -0.95 -4.92
N ILE A 119 7.92 -0.34 -4.03
CA ILE A 119 8.16 1.03 -3.62
C ILE A 119 9.26 1.12 -2.58
N LEU A 120 9.27 0.27 -1.56
CA LEU A 120 10.16 0.42 -0.40
C LEU A 120 11.51 -0.27 -0.56
N GLU A 121 11.62 -1.27 -1.42
CA GLU A 121 12.87 -2.01 -1.66
C GLU A 121 13.55 -1.63 -2.98
N ALA A 122 12.92 -0.82 -3.85
CA ALA A 122 13.58 -0.33 -5.05
C ALA A 122 14.78 0.57 -4.71
N PRO A 123 15.92 0.41 -5.42
CA PRO A 123 17.10 1.23 -5.22
C PRO A 123 16.78 2.71 -5.47
N GLN A 124 17.27 3.56 -4.57
CA GLN A 124 17.16 5.01 -4.69
C GLN A 124 17.90 5.41 -5.98
N VAL A 125 17.20 5.93 -6.98
CA VAL A 125 17.89 6.60 -8.09
C VAL A 125 18.40 7.93 -7.52
N PRO A 126 19.72 8.16 -7.52
CA PRO A 126 20.33 9.37 -6.98
C PRO A 126 19.94 10.64 -7.75
#